data_AF-G7M991-F1
#
_entry.id   AF-G7M991-F1
#
_cell.length_a   1.000
_cell.length_b   1.000
_cell.length_c   1.000
_cell.angle_alpha   90.00
_cell.angle_beta   90.00
_cell.angle_gamma   90.00
#
_symmetry.space_group_name_H-M   'P 1'
#
loop_
_entity.id
_entity.type
_entity.pdbx_description
1 polymer ?
#
loop_
_entity_poly.entity_id
_entity_poly.type
_entity_poly.pdbx_seq_one_letter_code
_entity_poly.pdbx_strand_id
1 'polypeptide(L)'
;MKTVNIREKLEIHKIQQALDSLKDFRELTGYQKALEFYTKLYVILSKLPFYEQYGIFSQLDRSSMSIVANLSEGNGSLYPKTKMNFYSIACNY
;
A
#
# COMPACT_ATOMS: atom_id res chain seq x y z
N MET A 1 3.14 -40.64 -13.30
CA MET A 1 3.29 -39.50 -12.37
C MET A 1 4.74 -39.05 -12.42
N LYS A 2 5.06 -37.88 -12.99
CA LYS A 2 6.44 -37.38 -13.07
C LYS A 2 6.87 -36.94 -11.66
N THR A 3 7.87 -37.60 -11.09
CA THR A 3 8.48 -37.22 -9.81
C THR A 3 9.32 -35.96 -10.02
N VAL A 4 8.90 -34.85 -9.41
CA VAL A 4 9.66 -33.60 -9.39
C VAL A 4 10.94 -33.80 -8.58
N ASN A 5 12.09 -33.40 -9.12
CA ASN A 5 13.40 -33.55 -8.49
C ASN A 5 13.56 -32.58 -7.29
N ILE A 6 14.29 -32.99 -6.25
CA ILE A 6 14.62 -32.16 -5.06
C ILE A 6 15.17 -30.78 -5.43
N ARG A 7 16.02 -30.69 -6.47
CA ARG A 7 16.55 -29.41 -6.99
C ARG A 7 15.46 -28.50 -7.55
N GLU A 8 14.51 -29.04 -8.31
CA GLU A 8 13.36 -28.28 -8.83
C GLU A 8 12.48 -27.77 -7.68
N LYS A 9 12.28 -28.59 -6.64
CA LYS A 9 11.52 -28.20 -5.45
C LYS A 9 12.20 -27.07 -4.66
N LEU A 10 13.53 -27.08 -4.59
CA LEU A 10 14.33 -26.04 -3.93
C LEU A 10 14.24 -24.71 -4.69
N GLU A 11 14.27 -24.74 -6.03
CA GLU A 11 14.13 -23.54 -6.86
C GLU A 11 12.73 -22.95 -6.78
N ILE A 12 11.68 -23.79 -6.77
CA ILE A 12 10.29 -23.34 -6.57
C ILE A 12 10.14 -22.61 -5.21
N HIS A 13 10.76 -23.12 -4.14
CA HIS A 13 10.69 -22.49 -2.83
C HIS A 13 11.36 -21.11 -2.78
N LYS A 14 12.53 -20.95 -3.43
CA LYS A 14 13.22 -19.66 -3.53
C LYS A 14 12.41 -18.64 -4.33
N ILE A 15 11.81 -19.07 -5.45
CA ILE A 15 10.95 -18.22 -6.27
C ILE A 15 9.73 -17.78 -5.44
N GLN A 16 9.13 -18.69 -4.67
CA GLN A 16 8.00 -18.35 -3.80
C GLN A 16 8.40 -17.33 -2.72
N GLN A 17 9.54 -17.52 -2.04
CA GLN A 17 10.05 -16.55 -1.06
C GLN A 17 10.31 -15.17 -1.68
N ALA A 18 10.92 -15.11 -2.87
CA ALA A 18 11.15 -13.85 -3.58
C ALA A 18 9.83 -13.20 -4.05
N LEU A 19 8.84 -14.01 -4.43
CA LEU A 19 7.51 -13.53 -4.79
C LEU A 19 6.75 -12.98 -3.58
N ASP A 20 6.96 -13.59 -2.41
CA ASP A 20 6.36 -13.14 -1.15
C ASP A 20 7.03 -11.87 -0.63
N SER A 21 8.35 -11.69 -0.82
CA SER A 21 9.05 -10.44 -0.48
C SER A 21 8.64 -9.29 -1.42
N LEU A 22 8.47 -9.54 -2.72
CA LEU A 22 7.98 -8.55 -3.69
C LEU A 22 6.55 -8.05 -3.40
N LYS A 23 5.79 -8.75 -2.57
CA LYS A 23 4.42 -8.38 -2.17
C LYS A 23 4.37 -7.49 -0.93
N ASP A 24 5.47 -7.28 -0.20
CA ASP A 24 5.43 -6.38 0.95
C ASP A 24 5.31 -4.92 0.50
N PHE A 25 4.10 -4.37 0.65
CA PHE A 25 3.83 -2.97 0.31
C PHE A 25 4.66 -1.99 1.15
N ARG A 26 5.20 -2.42 2.30
CA ARG A 26 6.04 -1.57 3.16
C ARG A 26 7.38 -1.22 2.50
N GLU A 27 7.83 -2.02 1.54
CA GLU A 27 9.03 -1.72 0.75
C GLU A 27 8.76 -0.73 -0.40
N LEU A 28 7.49 -0.47 -0.74
CA LEU A 28 7.14 0.47 -1.80
C LEU A 28 7.51 1.91 -1.37
N THR A 29 8.43 2.54 -2.11
CA THR A 29 8.83 3.94 -1.84
C THR A 29 7.61 4.89 -1.85
N GLY A 30 6.63 4.66 -2.73
CA GLY A 30 5.39 5.42 -2.74
C GLY A 30 4.60 5.29 -1.44
N TYR A 31 4.51 4.09 -0.88
CA TYR A 31 3.83 3.83 0.39
C TYR A 31 4.54 4.54 1.55
N GLN A 32 5.88 4.42 1.62
CA GLN A 32 6.67 5.07 2.66
C GLN A 32 6.49 6.59 2.65
N LYS A 33 6.53 7.20 1.46
CA LYS A 33 6.29 8.64 1.29
C LYS A 33 4.86 9.05 1.64
N ALA A 34 3.87 8.25 1.26
CA ALA A 34 2.48 8.51 1.60
C ALA A 34 2.25 8.45 3.13
N LEU A 35 2.87 7.48 3.81
CA LEU A 35 2.77 7.34 5.26
C LEU A 35 3.51 8.46 6.00
N GLU A 36 4.68 8.88 5.51
CA GLU A 36 5.40 10.04 6.03
C GLU A 36 4.57 11.33 5.87
N PHE A 37 3.97 11.53 4.70
CA PHE A 37 3.06 12.64 4.43
C PHE A 37 1.87 12.63 5.38
N TYR A 38 1.18 11.49 5.52
CA TYR A 38 0.04 11.34 6.42
C TYR A 38 0.41 11.68 7.87
N THR A 39 1.57 11.21 8.33
CA THR A 39 2.05 11.46 9.70
C THR A 39 2.28 12.95 9.93
N LYS A 40 2.90 13.66 8.99
CA LYS A 40 3.10 15.12 9.07
C LYS A 40 1.77 15.87 9.02
N LEU A 41 0.87 15.45 8.14
CA LEU A 41 -0.46 16.06 8.03
C LEU A 41 -1.25 15.88 9.32
N TYR A 42 -1.29 14.68 9.88
CA TYR A 42 -2.03 14.40 11.12
C TYR A 42 -1.59 15.32 12.26
N VAL A 43 -0.29 15.54 12.43
CA VAL A 43 0.24 16.50 13.43
C VAL A 43 -0.28 17.93 13.24
N ILE A 44 -0.53 18.34 11.99
CA ILE A 44 -1.14 19.65 11.68
C ILE A 44 -2.64 19.61 11.99
N LEU A 45 -3.35 18.57 11.53
CA LEU A 45 -4.79 18.40 11.74
C LEU A 45 -5.15 18.32 13.22
N SER A 46 -4.35 17.66 14.05
CA SER A 46 -4.58 17.55 15.51
C SER A 46 -4.53 18.90 16.25
N LYS A 47 -4.07 19.98 15.60
CA LYS A 47 -4.06 21.33 16.17
C LYS A 47 -5.30 22.15 15.80
N LEU A 48 -6.18 21.61 14.96
CA LEU A 48 -7.41 22.30 14.58
C LEU A 48 -8.37 22.41 15.76
N PRO A 49 -9.17 23.48 15.84
CA PRO A 49 -10.24 23.60 16.82
C PRO A 49 -11.24 22.44 16.72
N PHE A 50 -11.85 22.06 17.83
CA PHE A 50 -12.79 20.93 17.90
C PHE A 50 -13.95 21.03 16.89
N TYR A 51 -14.42 22.23 16.57
CA TYR A 51 -15.52 22.42 15.61
C TYR A 51 -15.14 22.05 14.16
N GLU A 52 -13.86 21.95 13.82
CA GLU A 52 -13.38 21.49 12.51
C GLU A 52 -13.27 19.96 12.39
N GLN A 53 -13.50 19.22 13.48
CA GLN A 53 -13.31 17.77 13.53
C GLN A 53 -14.11 17.04 12.44
N TYR A 54 -15.36 17.45 12.20
CA TYR A 54 -16.21 16.85 11.17
C TYR A 54 -16.06 17.53 9.80
N GLY A 55 -15.43 18.70 9.74
CA GLY A 55 -15.13 19.44 8.51
C GLY A 55 -13.77 19.06 7.95
N ILE A 56 -12.82 20.00 8.04
CA ILE A 56 -11.50 19.89 7.42
C ILE A 56 -10.74 18.65 7.90
N PHE A 57 -10.79 18.36 9.21
CA PHE A 57 -10.07 17.22 9.78
C PHE A 57 -10.53 15.91 9.14
N SER A 58 -11.84 15.62 9.17
CA SER A 58 -12.38 14.34 8.68
C SER A 58 -12.16 14.12 7.18
N GLN A 59 -12.14 15.21 6.39
CA GLN A 59 -11.94 15.14 4.95
C GLN A 59 -10.48 14.86 4.61
N LEU A 60 -9.55 15.58 5.25
CA LEU A 60 -8.11 15.43 4.99
C LEU A 60 -7.55 14.13 5.57
N ASP A 61 -8.03 13.69 6.73
CA ASP A 61 -7.64 12.42 7.33
C ASP A 61 -8.03 11.24 6.42
N ARG A 62 -9.30 11.19 5.97
CA ARG A 62 -9.79 10.14 5.08
C ARG A 62 -9.14 10.17 3.69
N SER A 63 -9.00 11.35 3.08
CA SER A 63 -8.38 11.44 1.76
C SER A 63 -6.91 11.02 1.78
N SER A 64 -6.17 11.40 2.82
CA SER A 64 -4.75 11.05 2.93
C SER A 64 -4.54 9.59 3.29
N MET A 65 -5.36 9.03 4.19
CA MET A 65 -5.32 7.60 4.51
C MET A 65 -5.72 6.74 3.30
N SER A 66 -6.62 7.24 2.43
CA SER A 66 -6.98 6.57 1.18
C SER A 66 -5.77 6.33 0.27
N ILE A 67 -4.82 7.27 0.20
CA ILE A 67 -3.58 7.10 -0.60
C ILE A 67 -2.78 5.91 -0.09
N VAL A 68 -2.57 5.82 1.24
CA VAL A 68 -1.83 4.74 1.90
C VAL A 68 -2.53 3.39 1.65
N ALA A 69 -3.85 3.33 1.85
CA ALA A 69 -4.66 2.14 1.64
C ALA A 69 -4.58 1.64 0.20
N ASN A 70 -4.83 2.51 -0.78
CA ASN A 70 -4.81 2.15 -2.20
C ASN A 70 -3.41 1.67 -2.66
N LEU A 71 -2.32 2.26 -2.17
CA LEU A 71 -0.98 1.76 -2.47
C LEU A 71 -0.74 0.36 -1.90
N SER A 72 -1.23 0.09 -0.68
CA SER A 72 -1.09 -1.23 -0.06
C SER A 72 -1.94 -2.30 -0.76
N GLU A 73 -3.20 -2.00 -1.06
CA GLU A 73 -4.13 -2.91 -1.74
C GLU A 73 -3.72 -3.18 -3.18
N GLY A 74 -3.26 -2.14 -3.89
CA GLY A 74 -2.71 -2.27 -5.24
C GLY A 74 -1.47 -3.17 -5.25
N ASN A 75 -0.55 -3.00 -4.31
CA ASN A 75 0.67 -3.82 -4.28
C ASN A 75 0.39 -5.30 -4.01
N GLY A 76 -0.57 -5.60 -3.14
CA GLY A 76 -1.00 -6.97 -2.82
C GLY A 76 -1.84 -7.64 -3.91
N SER A 77 -2.28 -6.91 -4.94
CA SER A 77 -3.13 -7.46 -5.98
C SER A 77 -2.39 -8.42 -6.91
N LEU A 78 -2.99 -9.59 -7.16
CA LEU A 78 -2.48 -10.60 -8.10
C LEU A 78 -2.71 -10.20 -9.57
N TYR A 79 -3.63 -9.27 -9.84
CA TYR A 79 -4.06 -8.91 -11.19
C TYR A 79 -3.49 -7.54 -11.58
N PRO A 80 -2.67 -7.43 -12.64
CA PRO A 80 -2.04 -6.17 -13.03
C PRO A 80 -3.02 -5.02 -13.27
N LYS A 81 -4.17 -5.30 -13.88
CA LYS A 81 -5.22 -4.29 -14.12
C LYS A 81 -5.77 -3.72 -12.81
N THR A 82 -6.06 -4.59 -11.85
CA THR A 82 -6.57 -4.20 -10.53
C THR A 82 -5.52 -3.40 -9.77
N LYS A 83 -4.26 -3.84 -9.79
CA LYS A 83 -3.12 -3.09 -9.24
C LYS A 83 -3.04 -1.66 -9.78
N MET A 84 -3.14 -1.49 -11.11
CA MET A 84 -3.10 -0.18 -11.74
C MET A 84 -4.32 0.69 -11.38
N ASN A 85 -5.50 0.11 -11.24
CA ASN A 85 -6.69 0.86 -10.80
C ASN A 85 -6.49 1.44 -9.39
N PHE A 86 -5.99 0.63 -8.44
CA PHE A 86 -5.67 1.10 -7.09
C PHE A 86 -4.62 2.22 -7.11
N TYR A 87 -3.55 2.05 -7.89
CA TYR A 87 -2.51 3.08 -8.01
C TYR A 87 -3.04 4.38 -8.65
N SER A 88 -3.96 4.26 -9.62
CA SER A 88 -4.64 5.40 -10.21
C SER A 88 -5.48 6.16 -9.17
N ILE A 89 -6.23 5.45 -8.32
CA ILE A 89 -7.02 6.06 -7.23
C ILE A 89 -6.10 6.77 -6.23
N ALA A 90 -4.97 6.17 -5.88
CA ALA A 90 -3.99 6.80 -4.97
C ALA A 90 -3.41 8.11 -5.52
N CYS A 91 -3.33 8.26 -6.85
CA CYS A 91 -2.74 9.42 -7.52
C CYS A 91 -3.76 10.40 -8.10
N ASN A 92 -5.06 10.13 -7.99
CA ASN A 92 -6.09 10.99 -8.58
C ASN A 92 -6.18 12.31 -7.82
N TYR A 93 -5.76 13.39 -8.50
CA TYR A 93 -5.96 14.79 -8.15
C TYR A 93 -6.47 15.54 -9.39
#